data_AF-A0A075WS65-F1
#
_entry.id   AF-A0A075WS65-F1
#
_cell.length_a   1.000
_cell.length_b   1.000
_cell.length_c   1.000
_cell.angle_alpha   90.00
_cell.angle_beta   90.00
_cell.angle_gamma   90.00
#
_symmetry.space_group_name_H-M   'P 1'
#
loop_
_entity.id
_entity.type
_entity.pdbx_description
1 polymer ?
#
loop_
_entity_poly.entity_id
_entity_poly.type
_entity_poly.pdbx_seq_one_letter_code
_entity_poly.pdbx_strand_id
1 'polypeptide(L)' 'MITKDLKNAWVCTLNNCGYIYLPSKGDKHQHIPPNTPFEALPETWTCPNCGNPKKNFKRLKDLVEEK' A
#
# COMPACT_ATOMS: atom_id res chain seq x y z
N MET A 1 -1.67 -10.21 -16.05
CA MET A 1 -1.66 -8.74 -16.04
C MET A 1 -1.75 -8.13 -14.63
N ILE A 2 -2.13 -8.88 -13.57
CA ILE A 2 -2.17 -8.39 -12.17
C ILE A 2 -0.79 -8.50 -11.46
N THR A 3 0.11 -9.36 -11.95
CA THR A 3 1.35 -9.76 -11.25
C THR A 3 2.46 -8.71 -11.26
N LYS A 4 2.42 -7.71 -12.15
CA LYS A 4 3.45 -6.67 -12.24
C LYS A 4 3.28 -5.62 -11.15
N ASP A 5 2.04 -5.23 -10.88
CA ASP A 5 1.71 -4.18 -9.91
C ASP A 5 1.97 -4.61 -8.46
N LEU A 6 1.85 -5.93 -8.19
CA LEU A 6 2.12 -6.50 -6.87
C LEU A 6 3.60 -6.40 -6.46
N LYS A 7 4.53 -6.26 -7.41
CA LYS A 7 5.98 -6.12 -7.11
C LYS A 7 6.29 -4.84 -6.33
N ASN A 8 5.52 -3.78 -6.55
CA ASN A 8 5.68 -2.49 -5.88
C ASN A 8 4.50 -2.18 -4.93
N ALA A 9 3.66 -3.18 -4.65
CA ALA A 9 2.55 -3.02 -3.73
C ALA A 9 3.03 -3.00 -2.28
N TRP A 10 2.26 -2.33 -1.44
CA TRP A 10 2.50 -2.25 0.00
C TRP A 10 1.29 -2.81 0.72
N VAL A 11 1.52 -3.56 1.79
CA VAL A 11 0.45 -4.16 2.59
C VAL A 11 0.55 -3.70 4.04
N CYS A 12 -0.59 -3.32 4.60
CA CYS A 12 -0.73 -3.00 6.01
C CYS A 12 -0.52 -4.28 6.83
N THR A 13 0.49 -4.28 7.70
CA THR A 13 0.83 -5.45 8.52
C THR A 13 0.06 -5.50 9.83
N LEU A 14 -0.97 -4.67 9.99
CA LEU A 14 -1.85 -4.75 11.15
C LEU A 14 -2.77 -5.97 11.03
N ASN A 15 -2.81 -6.76 12.10
CA ASN A 15 -3.54 -8.03 12.18
C ASN A 15 -5.04 -7.92 11.87
N ASN A 16 -5.64 -6.74 12.05
CA ASN A 16 -7.05 -6.47 11.77
C ASN A 16 -7.29 -5.73 10.45
N CYS A 17 -6.28 -5.55 9.60
CA CYS A 17 -6.38 -4.71 8.41
C CYS A 17 -6.06 -5.45 7.10
N GLY A 18 -4.80 -5.83 6.87
CA GLY A 18 -4.38 -6.49 5.62
C GLY A 18 -4.60 -5.69 4.32
N TYR A 19 -4.84 -4.37 4.39
CA TYR A 19 -5.08 -3.54 3.21
C TYR A 19 -3.84 -3.49 2.30
N ILE A 20 -4.05 -3.65 0.99
CA ILE A 20 -2.98 -3.61 -0.02
C ILE A 20 -3.10 -2.31 -0.83
N TYR A 21 -2.10 -1.45 -0.70
CA TYR A 21 -1.90 -0.29 -1.56
C TYR A 21 -1.26 -0.71 -2.88
N LEU A 22 -1.91 -0.37 -3.99
CA LEU A 22 -1.43 -0.61 -5.35
C LEU A 22 -1.07 0.74 -6.00
N PRO A 23 0.21 1.02 -6.27
CA PRO A 23 0.63 2.27 -6.89
C PRO A 23 -0.12 2.59 -8.18
N SER A 24 -0.35 1.59 -9.04
CA SER A 24 -1.07 1.76 -10.31
C SER A 24 -2.54 2.13 -10.14
N LYS A 25 -3.15 1.85 -8.99
CA LYS A 25 -4.52 2.30 -8.68
C LYS A 25 -4.53 3.63 -7.91
N GLY A 26 -3.48 3.93 -7.16
CA GLY A 26 -3.48 5.03 -6.20
C GLY A 26 -4.49 4.79 -5.08
N ASP A 27 -5.00 5.88 -4.50
CA ASP A 27 -6.02 5.88 -3.46
C ASP A 27 -7.06 6.96 -3.74
N LYS A 28 -8.18 6.57 -4.36
CA LYS A 28 -9.26 7.50 -4.74
C LYS A 28 -9.93 8.16 -3.54
N HIS A 29 -9.95 7.52 -2.37
CA HIS A 29 -10.61 8.07 -1.18
C HIS A 29 -9.85 9.27 -0.64
N GLN A 30 -8.53 9.25 -0.78
CA GLN A 30 -7.63 10.33 -0.35
C GLN A 30 -7.07 11.14 -1.54
N HIS A 31 -7.73 11.06 -2.70
CA HIS A 31 -7.37 11.83 -3.90
C HIS A 31 -5.93 11.57 -4.38
N ILE A 32 -5.39 10.39 -4.12
CA ILE A 32 -4.08 9.97 -4.62
C ILE A 32 -4.26 9.39 -6.03
N PRO A 33 -3.63 10.00 -7.06
CA PRO A 33 -3.78 9.57 -8.44
C PRO A 33 -3.16 8.17 -8.67
N PRO A 34 -3.63 7.45 -9.70
CA PRO A 34 -2.98 6.21 -10.13
C PRO A 34 -1.55 6.47 -10.58
N ASN A 35 -0.71 5.44 -10.47
CA ASN A 35 0.75 5.47 -10.66
C ASN A 35 1.52 6.29 -9.61
N THR A 36 0.92 6.55 -8.45
CA THR A 36 1.63 7.14 -7.31
C THR A 36 2.38 6.05 -6.55
N PRO A 37 3.71 6.10 -6.42
CA PRO A 37 4.43 5.17 -5.57
C PRO A 37 4.12 5.44 -4.09
N PHE A 38 4.13 4.40 -3.26
CA PHE A 38 3.84 4.52 -1.82
C PHE A 38 4.80 5.51 -1.12
N GLU A 39 6.04 5.59 -1.58
CA GLU A 39 7.05 6.52 -1.07
C GLU A 39 6.72 7.99 -1.35
N ALA A 40 5.95 8.26 -2.41
CA ALA A 40 5.46 9.60 -2.74
C ALA A 40 4.16 9.97 -2.02
N LEU A 41 3.61 9.07 -1.20
CA LEU A 41 2.44 9.39 -0.39
C LEU A 41 2.78 10.43 0.68
N PRO A 42 1.89 11.40 0.91
CA PRO A 42 2.09 12.39 1.96
C PRO A 42 2.23 11.73 3.33
N GLU A 43 2.96 12.36 4.26
CA GLU A 43 3.13 11.82 5.62
C GLU A 43 1.81 11.75 6.40
N THR A 44 0.85 12.60 6.03
CA THR A 44 -0.51 12.60 6.55
C THR A 44 -1.39 11.49 5.98
N TRP A 45 -0.92 10.75 4.95
CA TRP A 45 -1.65 9.62 4.41
C TRP A 45 -1.75 8.52 5.44
N THR A 46 -2.97 8.01 5.60
CA THR A 46 -3.29 6.92 6.51
C THR A 46 -3.95 5.77 5.75
N CYS A 47 -3.91 4.58 6.31
CA CYS A 47 -4.58 3.43 5.72
C CYS A 47 -6.09 3.71 5.58
N PRO A 48 -6.67 3.66 4.37
CA PRO A 48 -8.10 3.91 4.20
C PRO A 48 -8.99 2.87 4.89
N ASN A 49 -8.43 1.70 5.24
CA ASN A 49 -9.17 0.65 5.94
C ASN A 49 -9.10 0.76 7.48
N CYS A 50 -7.95 1.17 8.05
CA CYS A 50 -7.76 1.16 9.51
C CYS A 50 -7.26 2.48 10.12
N GLY A 51 -7.10 3.54 9.32
CA GLY A 51 -6.67 4.86 9.76
C GLY A 51 -5.24 4.96 10.29
N ASN A 52 -4.47 3.87 10.24
CA ASN A 52 -3.11 3.87 10.76
C ASN A 52 -2.11 4.50 9.78
N PRO A 53 -1.03 5.11 10.29
CA PRO A 53 -0.02 5.76 9.46
C PRO A 53 0.75 4.78 8.55
N LYS A 54 1.36 5.33 7.49
CA LYS A 54 2.16 4.60 6.49
C LYS A 54 3.28 3.71 7.05
N LYS A 55 3.77 4.01 8.26
CA LYS A 55 4.80 3.22 8.96
C LYS A 55 4.40 1.76 9.23
N ASN A 56 3.10 1.47 9.28
CA ASN A 56 2.57 0.12 9.53
C ASN A 56 2.41 -0.70 8.23
N PHE A 57 2.96 -0.23 7.11
CA PHE A 57 2.98 -0.96 5.86
C PHE A 57 4.36 -1.58 5.60
N LYS A 58 4.35 -2.75 4.96
CA LYS A 58 5.55 -3.38 4.40
C LYS A 58 5.37 -3.62 2.91
N ARG A 59 6.48 -3.71 2.18
CA ARG A 59 6.44 -4.07 0.76
C ARG A 59 5.92 -5.50 0.63
N LEU A 60 4.94 -5.69 -0.25
CA LEU A 60 4.30 -6.99 -0.43
C LEU A 60 5.30 -8.04 -0.93
N LYS A 61 6.23 -7.66 -1.81
CA LYS A 61 7.30 -8.56 -2.29
C LYS A 61 8.14 -9.14 -1.14
N ASP A 62 8.45 -8.32 -0.13
CA ASP A 62 9.28 -8.74 1.01
C ASP A 62 8.56 -9.79 1.87
N LEU A 63 7.23 -9.87 1.81
CA LEU A 63 6.44 -10.87 2.53
C LEU A 63 6.19 -12.16 1.74
N VAL A 64 6.35 -12.12 0.41
CA VAL A 64 6.13 -13.27 -0.47
C VAL A 64 7.42 -14.03 -0.73
N GLU A 65 8.58 -13.36 -0.67
CA GLU A 65 9.90 -13.98 -0.88
C GLU A 65 10.48 -14.65 0.39
N GLU A 66 9.88 -14.43 1.57
CA GLU A 66 10.36 -14.99 2.85
C GLU A 66 9.67 -16.33 3.22
N LYS A 67 9.08 -17.02 2.23
CA LYS A 67 8.48 -18.37 2.39
C LYS A 67 8.87 -19.34 1.28
#